data_AF-A0A0F9UY31-F1
#
_entry.id   AF-A0A0F9UY31-F1
#
_cell.length_a   1.000
_cell.length_b   1.000
_cell.length_c   1.000
_cell.angle_alpha   90.00
_cell.angle_beta   90.00
_cell.angle_gamma   90.00
#
_symmetry.space_group_name_H-M   'P 1'
#
loop_
_entity.id
_entity.type
_entity.pdbx_description
1 polymer ?
#
loop_
_entity_poly.entity_id
_entity_poly.type
_entity_poly.pdbx_seq_one_letter_code
_entity_poly.pdbx_strand_id
1 'polypeptide(L)'
;MDKPQITYVRCFTFTCNFSLQVSVSPVPVYVPGEGLQLLPPRLAAPFICEVCRAEPTKLKAAREEMFKYIGPEQTQEGFDG
;
A
#
# COMPACT_ATOMS: atom_id res chain seq x y z
N MET A 1 15.13 -14.42 15.93
CA MET A 1 13.81 -14.34 15.27
C MET A 1 13.32 -12.92 15.41
N ASP A 2 13.36 -12.14 14.34
CA ASP A 2 12.85 -10.77 14.33
C ASP A 2 11.34 -10.78 14.57
N LYS A 3 10.88 -10.04 15.58
CA LYS A 3 9.46 -9.96 15.89
C LYS A 3 8.75 -9.16 14.80
N PRO A 4 7.60 -9.65 14.29
CA PRO A 4 6.79 -8.87 13.36
C PRO A 4 6.34 -7.57 14.03
N GLN A 5 6.33 -6.49 13.26
CA GLN A 5 5.90 -5.18 13.70
C GLN A 5 4.47 -4.93 13.21
N ILE A 6 3.67 -4.27 14.05
CA ILE A 6 2.29 -3.93 13.69
C ILE A 6 2.29 -2.53 13.09
N THR A 7 1.72 -2.39 11.90
CA THR A 7 1.44 -1.11 11.26
C THR A 7 -0.04 -0.98 10.93
N TYR A 8 -0.51 0.26 10.79
CA TYR A 8 -1.90 0.57 10.49
C TYR A 8 -1.99 1.29 9.16
N VAL A 9 -2.84 0.76 8.26
CA VAL A 9 -3.10 1.36 6.96
C VAL A 9 -4.52 1.89 6.96
N ARG A 10 -4.69 3.19 6.77
CA ARG A 10 -6.03 3.80 6.70
C ARG A 10 -6.60 3.62 5.30
N CYS A 11 -7.91 3.41 5.23
CA CYS A 11 -8.63 3.50 3.97
C CYS A 11 -8.41 4.88 3.36
N PHE A 12 -8.11 4.91 2.07
CA PHE A 12 -7.86 6.12 1.27
C PHE A 12 -8.99 7.13 1.38
N THR A 13 -10.22 6.63 1.48
CA THR A 13 -11.39 7.46 1.69
C THR A 13 -11.49 7.87 3.15
N PHE A 14 -11.06 9.10 3.44
CA PHE A 14 -11.08 9.72 4.77
C PHE A 14 -12.45 9.68 5.48
N THR A 15 -13.54 9.53 4.72
CA THR A 15 -14.90 9.42 5.26
C THR A 15 -15.24 8.05 5.85
N CYS A 16 -14.43 7.02 5.55
CA CYS A 16 -14.69 5.65 5.94
C CYS A 16 -14.17 5.30 7.34
N ASN A 17 -13.16 6.01 7.87
CA ASN A 17 -12.51 5.75 9.17
C ASN A 17 -12.01 4.30 9.42
N PHE A 18 -12.14 3.38 8.46
CA PHE A 18 -11.60 2.02 8.56
C PHE A 18 -10.08 2.04 8.47
N SER A 19 -9.43 1.30 9.38
CA SER A 19 -8.00 1.00 9.35
C SER A 19 -7.79 -0.52 9.31
N LEU A 20 -6.83 -0.92 8.48
CA LEU A 20 -6.33 -2.28 8.42
C LEU A 20 -5.10 -2.38 9.32
N GLN A 21 -5.10 -3.34 10.25
CA GLN A 21 -3.91 -3.69 11.01
C GLN A 21 -3.11 -4.72 10.22
N VAL A 22 -1.85 -4.40 9.92
CA VAL A 22 -0.97 -5.25 9.12
C VAL A 22 0.25 -5.63 9.95
N SER A 23 0.55 -6.91 10.00
CA SER A 23 1.79 -7.43 10.58
C SER A 23 2.85 -7.46 9.49
N VAL A 24 3.91 -6.68 9.64
CA VAL A 24 5.01 -6.59 8.68
C VAL A 24 6.32 -7.07 9.30
N SER A 25 7.06 -7.87 8.55
CA SER A 25 8.44 -8.21 8.91
C SER A 25 9.34 -6.99 8.68
N PRO A 26 10.26 -6.67 9.60
CA PRO A 26 11.21 -5.60 9.37
C PRO A 26 12.15 -5.93 8.20
N VAL A 27 12.57 -4.90 7.47
CA VAL A 27 13.46 -5.00 6.33
C VAL A 27 14.81 -4.35 6.63
N PRO A 28 15.92 -4.89 6.11
CA PRO A 28 17.24 -4.27 6.26
C PRO A 28 17.33 -2.99 5.42
N VAL A 29 17.64 -1.87 6.06
CA VAL A 29 17.80 -0.55 5.44
C VAL A 29 19.15 0.01 5.85
N TYR A 30 19.90 0.54 4.87
CA TYR A 30 21.14 1.25 5.15
C TYR A 30 20.83 2.71 5.48
N VAL A 31 21.14 3.13 6.70
CA VAL A 31 20.98 4.50 7.17
C VAL A 31 22.35 5.20 7.17
N PRO A 32 22.54 6.28 6.39
CA PRO A 32 23.81 7.00 6.36
C PRO A 32 24.25 7.44 7.76
N GLY A 33 25.46 7.06 8.16
CA GLY A 33 26.02 7.39 9.49
C GLY A 33 25.64 6.43 10.63
N GLU A 34 24.60 5.60 10.46
CA GLU A 34 24.13 4.66 11.49
C GLU A 34 24.29 3.18 11.07
N GLY A 35 24.56 2.92 9.79
CA GLY A 35 24.80 1.57 9.26
C GLY A 35 23.51 0.82 8.92
N LEU A 36 23.58 -0.51 8.96
CA LEU A 36 22.45 -1.38 8.62
C LEU A 36 21.47 -1.50 9.80
N GLN A 37 20.20 -1.18 9.56
CA GLN A 37 19.12 -1.28 10.55
C GLN A 37 17.93 -2.08 10.04
N LEU A 38 17.25 -2.78 10.94
CA LEU A 38 15.99 -3.46 10.66
C LEU A 38 14.83 -2.52 10.96
N LEU A 39 14.19 -2.01 9.91
CA LEU A 39 13.12 -1.02 10.01
C LEU A 39 11.80 -1.57 9.45
N PRO A 40 10.64 -1.13 9.96
CA PRO A 40 9.36 -1.46 9.34
C PRO A 40 9.32 -0.94 7.90
N PRO A 41 8.86 -1.74 6.93
CA PRO A 41 8.71 -1.29 5.56
C PRO A 41 7.69 -0.15 5.49
N ARG A 42 8.01 0.88 4.68
CA ARG A 42 7.05 1.94 4.37
C ARG A 42 6.07 1.45 3.31
N LEU A 43 4.78 1.47 3.64
CA LEU A 43 3.71 1.14 2.71
C LEU A 43 3.37 2.39 1.90
N ALA A 44 3.67 2.36 0.60
CA ALA A 44 3.50 3.52 -0.29
C ALA A 44 2.11 3.56 -0.95
N ALA A 45 1.53 2.41 -1.30
CA ALA A 45 0.27 2.37 -2.03
C ALA A 45 -0.94 2.64 -1.11
N PRO A 46 -1.95 3.42 -1.58
CA PRO A 46 -3.17 3.64 -0.83
C PRO A 46 -4.01 2.35 -0.77
N PHE A 47 -4.65 2.11 0.38
CA PHE A 47 -5.56 1.00 0.61
C PHE A 47 -7.01 1.45 0.45
N ILE A 48 -7.86 0.65 -0.18
CA ILE A 48 -9.32 0.86 -0.19
C ILE A 48 -10.01 -0.36 0.45
N CYS A 49 -10.83 -0.12 1.47
CA CYS A 49 -11.58 -1.18 2.13
C CYS A 49 -12.74 -1.68 1.27
N GLU A 50 -13.27 -2.86 1.59
CA GLU A 50 -14.37 -3.49 0.83
C GLU A 50 -15.65 -2.64 0.79
N VAL A 51 -15.96 -1.93 1.89
CA VAL A 51 -17.11 -1.03 1.97
C VAL A 51 -17.00 0.10 0.96
N CYS A 52 -15.85 0.80 0.91
CA CYS A 52 -15.65 1.87 -0.06
C CYS A 52 -15.41 1.38 -1.48
N ARG A 53 -14.97 0.13 -1.65
CA ARG A 53 -14.86 -0.49 -2.97
C ARG A 53 -16.22 -0.70 -3.63
N ALA A 54 -17.29 -0.87 -2.85
CA ALA A 54 -18.65 -1.00 -3.37
C ALA A 54 -19.19 0.31 -3.98
N GLU A 55 -18.59 1.46 -3.67
CA GLU A 55 -18.99 2.76 -4.21
C GLU A 55 -18.15 3.14 -5.45
N PRO A 56 -18.74 3.22 -6.66
CA PRO A 56 -17.98 3.40 -7.90
C PRO A 56 -17.12 4.67 -7.92
N THR A 57 -17.62 5.77 -7.37
CA THR A 57 -16.91 7.06 -7.29
C THR A 57 -15.66 6.97 -6.42
N LYS A 58 -15.77 6.29 -5.27
CA LYS A 58 -14.64 6.09 -4.34
C LYS A 58 -13.61 5.14 -4.92
N LEU A 59 -14.06 4.08 -5.60
CA LEU A 59 -13.19 3.14 -6.29
C LEU A 59 -12.40 3.81 -7.42
N LYS A 60 -13.05 4.65 -8.24
CA LYS A 60 -12.37 5.39 -9.32
C LYS A 60 -11.28 6.31 -8.76
N ALA A 61 -11.60 7.12 -7.75
CA ALA A 61 -10.64 8.02 -7.11
C ALA A 61 -9.46 7.26 -6.48
N ALA A 62 -9.73 6.13 -5.82
CA ALA A 62 -8.67 5.28 -5.26
C ALA A 62 -7.77 4.69 -6.36
N ARG A 63 -8.32 4.24 -7.49
CA ARG A 63 -7.53 3.72 -8.62
C ARG A 63 -6.63 4.80 -9.22
N GLU A 64 -7.15 6.00 -9.44
CA GLU A 64 -6.38 7.15 -9.95
C GLU A 64 -5.18 7.47 -9.04
N GLU A 65 -5.36 7.42 -7.72
CA GLU A 65 -4.24 7.59 -6.79
C GLU A 65 -3.28 6.40 -6.77
N MET A 66 -3.79 5.16 -6.81
CA MET A 66 -2.93 3.98 -6.89
C MET A 66 -2.00 4.05 -8.10
N PHE A 67 -2.48 4.51 -9.27
CA PHE A 67 -1.67 4.63 -10.48
C PHE A 67 -0.47 5.56 -10.35
N LYS A 68 -0.48 6.53 -9.42
CA LYS A 68 0.71 7.35 -9.14
C LYS A 68 1.87 6.56 -8.54
N TYR A 69 1.59 5.41 -7.92
CA TYR A 69 2.59 4.55 -7.27
C TYR A 69 3.04 3.38 -8.14
N ILE A 70 2.15 2.85 -8.97
CA ILE A 70 2.44 1.66 -9.83
C ILE A 70 2.81 2.05 -11.27
N GLY A 71 2.60 3.32 -11.66
CA GLY A 71 2.62 3.74 -13.06
C GLY A 71 1.28 3.46 -13.75
N PRO A 72 1.07 3.98 -14.98
CA PRO A 72 -0.15 3.72 -15.74
C PRO A 72 -0.33 2.21 -16.00
N GLU A 73 -1.59 1.78 -16.13
CA GLU A 73 -1.92 0.42 -16.56
C GLU A 73 -1.19 0.13 -17.87
N GLN A 74 -0.25 -0.81 -17.84
CA GLN A 74 0.37 -1.32 -19.06
C GLN A 74 -0.71 -2.13 -19.78
N THR A 75 -1.20 -1.64 -20.91
CA THR A 75 -1.92 -2.50 -21.86
C THR A 75 -0.97 -3.63 -22.22
N GLN A 76 -1.29 -4.86 -21.80
CA GLN A 76 -0.61 -6.04 -22.34
C GLN A 76 -0.97 -6.13 -23.83
N GLU A 77 -0.19 -5.48 -24.68
CA GLU A 77 -0.16 -5.79 -26.10
C GLU A 77 0.61 -7.11 -26.25
N GLY A 78 -0.10 -8.20 -26.59
CA GLY A 78 0.53 -9.44 -27.06
C GLY A 78 0.41 -10.68 -26.16
N PHE A 79 -0.70 -10.89 -25.45
CA PHE A 79 -1.10 -12.25 -25.08
C PHE A 79 -2.17 -12.75 -26.05
N ASP A 80 -1.74 -13.03 -27.29
CA ASP A 80 -2.48 -13.93 -28.17
C ASP A 80 -2.21 -15.35 -27.65
N GLY A 81 -3.26 -15.97 -27.12
CA GLY A 81 -3.22 -17.32 -26.56
C GLY A 81 -2.98 -18.43 -27.58
#